data_AF-A0A946IVE6-F1
#
_entry.id   AF-A0A946IVE6-F1
#
_cell.length_a   1.000
_cell.length_b   1.000
_cell.length_c   1.000
_cell.angle_alpha   90.00
_cell.angle_beta   90.00
_cell.angle_gamma   90.00
#
_symmetry.space_group_name_H-M   'P 1'
#
loop_
_entity.id
_entity.type
_entity.pdbx_description
1 polymer ?
#
loop_
_entity_poly.entity_id
_entity_poly.type
_entity_poly.pdbx_seq_one_letter_code
_entity_poly.pdbx_strand_id
1 'polypeptide(L)'
;MNETTTVANLDELGIVPGNMEKESWLDCLAEGIDDLPVTERLIISLFYYEGLTIQEIALVLEMAEPEVSKIHYDTVLELLKR
;
A
#
# COMPACT_ATOMS: atom_id res chain seq x y z
N MET A 1 -7.94 -8.57 -19.85
CA MET A 1 -8.62 -7.27 -20.06
C MET A 1 -8.79 -6.72 -18.68
N ASN A 2 -7.75 -6.02 -18.22
CA ASN A 2 -7.59 -5.63 -16.84
C ASN A 2 -8.06 -4.20 -16.84
N GLU A 3 -9.29 -4.05 -16.36
CA GLU A 3 -10.02 -2.80 -16.38
C GLU A 3 -9.19 -1.73 -15.67
N THR A 4 -9.12 -0.56 -16.32
CA THR A 4 -8.27 0.61 -16.04
C THR A 4 -8.62 1.31 -14.72
N THR A 5 -8.77 0.57 -13.62
CA THR A 5 -9.09 1.14 -12.33
C THR A 5 -7.80 1.61 -11.65
N THR A 6 -7.54 2.91 -11.82
CA THR A 6 -6.74 3.73 -10.91
C THR A 6 -5.37 3.16 -10.55
N VAL A 7 -4.48 3.03 -11.53
CA VAL A 7 -3.07 3.34 -11.25
C VAL A 7 -3.04 4.83 -10.92
N ALA A 8 -3.13 5.16 -9.63
CA ALA A 8 -2.70 6.45 -9.13
C ALA A 8 -1.32 6.68 -9.73
N ASN A 9 -1.23 7.65 -10.64
CA ASN A 9 0.00 7.98 -11.32
C ASN A 9 0.92 8.52 -10.23
N LEU A 10 1.88 7.71 -9.77
CA LEU A 10 2.79 8.05 -8.66
C LEU A 10 3.54 9.38 -8.91
N ASP A 11 3.59 9.81 -10.17
CA ASP A 11 4.12 11.11 -10.63
C ASP A 11 3.28 12.32 -10.17
N GLU A 12 1.97 12.19 -9.94
CA GLU A 12 1.11 13.29 -9.46
C GLU A 12 1.25 13.57 -7.96
N LEU A 13 1.83 12.64 -7.19
CA LEU A 13 1.98 12.79 -5.73
C LEU A 13 3.23 13.61 -5.34
N GLY A 14 4.09 13.99 -6.30
CA GLY A 14 5.29 14.80 -6.03
C GLY A 14 6.34 14.11 -5.16
N ILE A 15 6.23 12.78 -5.00
CA ILE A 15 7.11 11.97 -4.16
C ILE A 15 8.30 11.54 -5.01
N VAL A 16 9.22 12.47 -5.23
CA VAL A 16 10.56 12.13 -5.71
C VAL A 16 11.38 11.86 -4.46
N PRO A 17 11.93 10.64 -4.24
CA PRO A 17 12.89 10.41 -3.17
C PRO A 17 14.13 11.27 -3.46
N GLY A 18 14.09 12.50 -2.94
CA GLY A 18 15.18 13.46 -3.02
C GLY A 18 16.27 12.96 -2.10
N ASN A 19 17.35 12.45 -2.70
CA ASN A 19 18.72 12.35 -2.18
C ASN A 19 18.97 11.87 -0.73
N MET A 20 17.99 11.34 -0.02
CA MET A 20 18.17 10.60 1.22
C MET A 20 18.96 9.32 0.90
N GLU A 21 19.96 8.99 1.73
CA GLU A 21 20.69 7.75 1.59
C GLU A 21 19.68 6.60 1.56
N LYS A 22 19.67 5.81 0.48
CA LYS A 22 18.64 4.79 0.24
C LYS A 22 18.41 3.88 1.45
N GLU A 23 19.46 3.59 2.20
CA GLU A 23 19.41 2.81 3.45
C GLU A 23 18.54 3.50 4.52
N SER A 24 18.71 4.79 4.76
CA SER A 24 17.90 5.54 5.73
C SER A 24 16.42 5.63 5.35
N TRP A 25 16.10 5.70 4.06
CA TRP A 25 14.70 5.73 3.60
C TRP A 25 14.04 4.35 3.72
N LEU A 26 14.78 3.28 3.45
CA LEU A 26 14.31 1.91 3.66
C LEU A 26 14.06 1.62 5.14
N ASP A 27 14.93 2.10 6.03
CA ASP A 27 14.74 1.97 7.48
C ASP A 27 13.46 2.69 7.93
N CYS A 28 13.23 3.92 7.45
CA CYS A 28 12.03 4.68 7.78
C CYS A 28 10.75 4.02 7.24
N LEU A 29 10.82 3.43 6.05
CA LEU A 29 9.72 2.68 5.47
C LEU A 29 9.44 1.39 6.25
N ALA A 30 10.49 0.68 6.68
CA ALA A 30 10.36 -0.53 7.48
C ALA A 30 9.69 -0.23 8.84
N GLU A 31 10.13 0.83 9.53
CA GLU A 31 9.48 1.32 10.74
C GLU A 31 8.00 1.69 10.48
N GLY A 32 7.73 2.37 9.35
CA GLY A 32 6.37 2.72 8.94
C GLY A 32 5.46 1.50 8.76
N ILE A 33 5.99 0.40 8.20
CA ILE A 33 5.26 -0.86 8.02
C ILE A 33 5.01 -1.55 9.38
N ASP A 34 5.96 -1.49 10.30
CA ASP A 34 5.84 -2.09 11.64
C ASP A 34 4.77 -1.39 12.50
N ASP A 35 4.62 -0.07 12.33
CA ASP A 35 3.63 0.77 13.00
C ASP A 35 2.19 0.59 12.46
N LEU A 36 2.02 -0.07 11.30
CA LEU A 36 0.70 -0.23 10.70
C LEU A 36 -0.26 -1.03 11.60
N PRO A 37 -1.54 -0.64 11.63
CA PRO A 37 -2.59 -1.49 12.19
C PRO A 37 -2.57 -2.89 11.56
N VAL A 38 -2.95 -3.90 12.34
CA VAL A 38 -2.91 -5.30 11.92
C VAL A 38 -3.64 -5.53 10.59
N THR A 39 -4.80 -4.91 10.42
CA THR A 39 -5.60 -5.01 9.19
C THR A 39 -4.88 -4.44 7.98
N GLU A 40 -4.26 -3.27 8.12
CA GLU A 40 -3.56 -2.58 7.03
C GLU A 40 -2.32 -3.37 6.59
N ARG A 41 -1.49 -3.78 7.56
CA ARG A 41 -0.32 -4.64 7.30
C ARG A 41 -0.72 -5.95 6.63
N LEU A 42 -1.85 -6.54 7.03
CA LEU A 42 -2.35 -7.76 6.41
C LEU A 42 -2.78 -7.54 4.96
N ILE A 43 -3.50 -6.46 4.66
CA ILE A 43 -3.89 -6.09 3.29
C ILE A 43 -2.64 -5.88 2.41
N ILE A 44 -1.65 -5.14 2.91
CA ILE A 44 -0.37 -4.91 2.20
C ILE A 44 0.39 -6.23 1.99
N SER A 45 0.45 -7.10 3.00
CA SER A 45 1.12 -8.40 2.88
C SER A 45 0.43 -9.30 1.85
N LEU A 46 -0.90 -9.41 1.90
CA LEU A 46 -1.64 -10.23 0.94
C LEU A 46 -1.50 -9.69 -0.49
N PHE A 47 -1.45 -8.38 -0.67
CA PHE A 47 -1.31 -7.77 -2.00
C PHE A 47 0.11 -7.88 -2.56
N TYR A 48 1.14 -7.48 -1.80
CA TYR A 48 2.51 -7.39 -2.31
C TYR A 48 3.35 -8.65 -2.13
N TYR A 49 3.12 -9.40 -1.05
CA TYR A 49 3.89 -10.61 -0.75
C TYR A 49 3.22 -11.86 -1.31
N GLU A 50 1.91 -12.02 -1.09
CA GLU A 50 1.15 -13.18 -1.58
C GLU A 50 0.57 -12.97 -3.00
N GLY A 51 0.54 -11.73 -3.50
CA GLY A 51 0.12 -11.41 -4.86
C GLY A 51 -1.39 -11.50 -5.10
N LEU A 52 -2.21 -11.46 -4.05
CA LEU A 52 -3.67 -11.49 -4.17
C LEU A 52 -4.21 -10.17 -4.72
N THR A 53 -5.30 -10.27 -5.47
CA THR A 53 -6.08 -9.11 -5.94
C THR A 53 -6.94 -8.52 -4.83
N ILE A 54 -7.37 -7.25 -4.95
CA ILE A 54 -8.27 -6.60 -3.97
C ILE A 54 -9.56 -7.40 -3.78
N GLN A 55 -10.07 -8.04 -4.83
CA GLN A 55 -11.25 -8.92 -4.77
C GLN A 55 -10.99 -10.17 -3.92
N GLU A 56 -9.86 -10.85 -4.13
CA GLU A 56 -9.49 -12.02 -3.34
C GLU A 56 -9.22 -11.65 -1.88
N ILE A 57 -8.58 -10.51 -1.63
CA ILE A 57 -8.34 -9.98 -0.28
C ILE A 57 -9.65 -9.66 0.42
N ALA A 58 -10.60 -9.00 -0.26
CA ALA A 58 -11.93 -8.70 0.27
C ALA A 58 -12.68 -9.98 0.69
N LEU A 59 -12.57 -11.04 -0.12
CA LEU A 59 -13.14 -12.35 0.21
C LEU A 59 -12.43 -13.00 1.42
N VAL A 60 -11.10 -12.96 1.47
CA VAL A 60 -10.30 -13.56 2.56
C VAL A 60 -10.54 -12.85 3.89
N LEU A 61 -10.72 -11.53 3.87
CA LEU A 61 -10.93 -10.71 5.07
C LEU A 61 -12.40 -10.50 5.43
N GLU A 62 -13.33 -11.04 4.64
CA GLU A 62 -14.78 -10.84 4.80
C GLU A 62 -15.17 -9.34 4.80
N MET A 63 -14.51 -8.54 3.97
CA MET A 63 -14.70 -7.09 3.84
C MET A 63 -15.25 -6.71 2.46
N ALA A 64 -15.77 -5.49 2.31
CA ALA A 64 -16.19 -5.00 1.00
C ALA A 64 -14.98 -4.53 0.15
N GLU A 65 -14.99 -4.84 -1.15
CA GLU A 65 -13.92 -4.46 -2.09
C GLU A 65 -13.56 -2.96 -2.05
N PRO A 66 -14.52 -2.01 -2.02
CA PRO A 66 -14.19 -0.58 -1.94
C PRO A 66 -13.49 -0.19 -0.64
N GLU A 67 -13.76 -0.90 0.47
CA GLU A 67 -13.12 -0.64 1.76
C GLU A 67 -11.67 -1.12 1.73
N VAL A 68 -11.42 -2.31 1.21
CA VAL A 68 -10.06 -2.85 1.04
C VAL A 68 -9.25 -1.97 0.09
N SER A 69 -9.83 -1.56 -1.03
CA SER A 69 -9.16 -0.65 -1.98
C SER A 69 -8.80 0.69 -1.32
N LYS A 70 -9.71 1.23 -0.50
CA LYS A 70 -9.46 2.50 0.20
C LYS A 70 -8.37 2.36 1.24
N ILE A 71 -8.43 1.33 2.09
CA ILE A 71 -7.41 1.07 3.11
C ILE A 71 -6.05 0.88 2.44
N HIS A 72 -5.96 0.05 1.41
CA HIS A 72 -4.73 -0.14 0.65
C HIS A 72 -4.15 1.19 0.13
N TYR A 73 -4.99 2.04 -0.48
CA TYR A 73 -4.55 3.35 -0.98
C TYR A 73 -4.09 4.28 0.14
N ASP A 74 -4.88 4.42 1.20
CA ASP A 74 -4.58 5.30 2.33
C ASP A 74 -3.27 4.88 3.04
N THR A 75 -3.09 3.57 3.29
CA THR A 75 -1.87 3.00 3.89
C THR A 75 -0.64 3.24 3.01
N VAL A 76 -0.70 2.95 1.71
CA VAL A 76 0.44 3.19 0.79
C VAL A 76 0.78 4.66 0.73
N LEU A 77 -0.23 5.54 0.69
CA LEU A 77 -0.01 6.98 0.68
C LEU A 77 0.63 7.48 1.98
N GLU A 78 0.27 6.92 3.14
CA GLU A 78 0.90 7.25 4.42
C GLU A 78 2.37 6.83 4.44
N LEU A 79 2.67 5.59 4.01
CA LEU A 79 4.02 5.07 3.94
C LEU A 79 4.93 5.90 3.03
N LEU A 80 4.39 6.38 1.90
CA LEU A 80 5.14 7.20 0.94
C LEU A 80 5.34 8.67 1.39
N LYS A 81 4.52 9.16 2.31
CA LYS A 81 4.61 10.53 2.85
C LYS A 81 5.61 10.67 3.99
N ARG A 82 6.08 9.56 4.55
CA ARG A 82 7.16 9.52 5.54
C ARG A 82 8.50 9.72 4.83
#